data_AF-A0ABD0R5K6-F1
#
_entry.id   AF-A0ABD0R5K6-F1
#
_cell.length_a   1.000
_cell.length_b   1.000
_cell.length_c   1.000
_cell.angle_alpha   90.00
_cell.angle_beta   90.00
_cell.angle_gamma   90.00
#
_symmetry.space_group_name_H-M   'P 1'
#
loop_
_entity.id
_entity.type
_entity.pdbx_description
1 polymer ?
#
loop_
_entity_poly.entity_id
_entity_poly.type
_entity_poly.pdbx_seq_one_letter_code
_entity_poly.pdbx_strand_id
1 'polypeptide(L)' 'LCYALLLFRHEWFKDLNLKWYAIPAVANMLLEIGGLEFTACPFNGWYMGTEIGVRDFCDVQRYNVLEVVRLHCLMTIA' A
#
# COMPACT_ATOMS: atom_id res chain seq x y z
N LEU A 1 13.83 1.95 2.50
CA LEU A 1 12.92 1.68 3.63
C LEU A 1 11.68 0.98 3.10
N CYS A 2 11.75 -0.33 2.90
CA CYS A 2 10.63 -1.15 2.43
C CYS A 2 10.39 -2.22 3.51
N TYR A 3 9.17 -2.31 4.02
CA TYR A 3 8.82 -3.21 5.13
C TYR A 3 8.04 -4.41 4.61
N ALA A 4 8.37 -5.59 5.11
CA ALA A 4 7.64 -6.82 4.80
C ALA A 4 6.35 -6.90 5.61
N LEU A 5 5.26 -7.27 4.96
CA LEU A 5 3.98 -7.51 5.62
C LEU A 5 3.91 -8.94 6.13
N LEU A 6 3.65 -9.08 7.43
CA LEU A 6 3.51 -10.37 8.10
C LEU A 6 2.20 -10.37 8.88
N LEU A 7 1.34 -11.37 8.63
CA LEU A 7 0.18 -11.64 9.48
C LEU A 7 0.56 -12.75 10.46
N PHE A 8 0.67 -12.42 11.74
CA PHE A 8 1.11 -13.36 12.79
C PHE A 8 0.23 -14.62 12.93
N ARG A 9 -1.02 -14.58 12.46
CA ARG A 9 -1.95 -15.73 12.51
C ARG A 9 -1.93 -16.62 11.25
N HIS A 10 -1.28 -16.19 10.17
CA HIS A 10 -1.30 -16.88 8.88
C HIS A 10 0.12 -16.99 8.34
N GLU A 11 0.82 -18.09 8.64
CA GLU A 11 2.23 -18.26 8.25
C GLU A 11 2.44 -18.25 6.73
N TRP A 12 1.48 -18.80 5.97
CA TRP A 12 1.48 -18.77 4.50
C TRP A 12 1.48 -17.35 3.92
N PHE A 13 1.07 -16.33 4.68
CA PHE A 13 1.05 -14.95 4.21
C PHE A 13 2.48 -14.44 3.92
N LYS A 14 3.49 -15.00 4.60
CA LYS A 14 4.91 -14.68 4.37
C LYS A 14 5.35 -15.06 2.95
N ASP A 15 4.76 -16.12 2.40
CA ASP A 15 5.12 -16.67 1.08
C ASP A 15 4.60 -15.78 -0.06
N LEU A 16 3.61 -14.91 0.21
CA LEU A 16 3.20 -13.87 -0.74
C LEU A 16 4.28 -12.79 -0.93
N ASN A 17 5.26 -12.70 -0.02
CA ASN A 17 6.40 -11.79 -0.08
C ASN A 17 6.00 -10.32 -0.36
N LEU A 18 4.83 -9.90 0.15
CA LEU A 18 4.32 -8.55 -0.02
C LEU A 18 5.16 -7.56 0.79
N LYS A 19 5.62 -6.52 0.11
CA LYS A 19 6.41 -5.44 0.69
C LYS A 19 5.90 -4.11 0.18
N TRP A 20 6.00 -3.08 1.01
CA TRP A 20 5.66 -1.72 0.60
C TRP A 20 6.65 -0.70 1.13
N TYR A 21 6.76 0.42 0.41
CA TYR A 21 7.58 1.54 0.83
C TYR A 21 7.02 2.16 2.12
N ALA A 22 7.91 2.69 2.94
CA ALA A 22 7.54 3.29 4.22
C ALA A 22 6.94 4.70 4.10
N ILE A 23 7.40 5.46 3.10
CA ILE A 23 7.14 6.88 2.98
C ILE A 23 6.26 7.14 1.76
N PRO A 24 5.02 7.61 1.94
CA PRO A 24 4.22 8.16 0.86
C PRO A 24 4.67 9.60 0.60
N ALA A 25 5.29 9.86 -0.53
CA ALA A 25 5.68 11.20 -0.96
C ALA A 25 4.92 11.58 -2.24
N VAL A 26 4.19 12.70 -2.20
CA VAL A 26 3.54 13.28 -3.37
C VAL A 26 4.45 14.36 -3.92
N ALA A 27 4.74 14.29 -5.23
CA ALA A 27 5.69 15.18 -5.90
C ALA A 27 5.12 15.85 -7.16
N ASN A 28 3.83 15.66 -7.47
CA ASN A 28 3.19 16.18 -8.68
C ASN A 28 1.96 17.04 -8.36
N MET A 29 2.03 17.82 -7.28
CA MET A 29 1.02 18.79 -6.90
C MET A 29 1.63 20.20 -6.90
N LEU A 30 0.81 21.18 -7.26
CA LEU A 30 1.17 22.59 -7.21
C LEU A 30 0.80 23.14 -5.82
N LEU A 31 1.74 23.85 -5.21
CA LEU A 31 1.49 24.62 -3.99
C LEU A 31 1.29 26.08 -4.37
N GLU A 32 0.15 26.64 -3.98
CA GLU A 32 -0.17 28.06 -4.15
C GLU A 32 -0.25 28.73 -2.78
N ILE A 33 0.49 29.82 -2.61
CA ILE A 33 0.48 30.63 -1.38
C ILE A 33 0.50 32.10 -1.75
N GLY A 34 -0.60 32.80 -1.47
CA GLY A 34 -0.69 34.25 -1.66
C GLY A 34 -0.52 34.67 -3.11
N GLY A 35 -0.98 33.85 -4.07
CA GLY A 35 -0.85 34.09 -5.50
C GLY A 35 0.50 33.71 -6.11
N LEU A 36 1.46 33.19 -5.32
CA LEU A 36 2.69 32.59 -5.84
C LEU A 36 2.49 31.09 -6.05
N GLU A 37 2.96 30.60 -7.21
CA GLU A 37 2.90 29.19 -7.57
C GLU A 37 4.26 28.52 -7.41
N PHE A 38 4.31 27.46 -6.60
CA PHE A 38 5.47 26.61 -6.39
C PHE A 38 5.23 25.28 -7.09
N THR A 39 5.78 25.16 -8.30
CA THR A 39 5.59 23.99 -9.18
C THR A 39 6.39 22.75 -8.76
N ALA A 40 7.37 22.91 -7.86
CA ALA A 40 8.21 21.83 -7.35
C ALA A 40 8.29 21.85 -5.81
N CYS A 41 7.22 21.35 -5.16
CA CYS A 41 7.13 21.26 -3.70
C CYS A 41 6.70 19.85 -3.26
N PRO A 42 7.61 18.87 -3.23
CA PRO A 42 7.27 17.53 -2.76
C PRO A 42 7.03 17.54 -1.24
N PHE A 43 6.03 16.78 -0.79
CA PHE A 43 5.71 16.63 0.63
C PHE A 43 5.35 15.17 0.95
N ASN A 44 5.51 14.78 2.21
CA ASN A 44 5.20 13.43 2.68
C ASN A 44 4.55 13.45 4.06
N GLY A 45 3.88 12.35 4.38
CA GLY A 45 3.38 12.05 5.73
C GLY A 45 3.71 10.61 6.08
N TRP A 46 2.70 9.90 6.61
CA TRP A 46 2.71 8.47 6.87
C TRP A 46 1.48 7.83 6.24
N TYR A 47 1.60 6.56 5.84
CA TYR A 47 0.48 5.82 5.27
C TYR A 47 -0.62 5.58 6.31
N MET A 48 -1.87 5.73 5.90
CA MET A 48 -3.00 5.03 6.50
C MET A 48 -3.02 3.60 5.96
N GLY A 49 -3.18 2.60 6.84
CA GLY A 49 -3.06 1.19 6.46
C GLY A 49 -3.99 0.73 5.33
N THR A 50 -5.15 1.36 5.16
CA THR A 50 -6.10 1.05 4.06
C THR A 50 -5.64 1.56 2.70
N GLU A 51 -4.77 2.57 2.62
CA GLU A 51 -4.15 2.97 1.35
C GLU A 51 -3.37 1.80 0.75
N ILE A 52 -2.57 1.11 1.58
CA ILE A 52 -1.79 -0.03 1.13
C ILE A 52 -2.66 -1.29 1.05
N GLY A 53 -3.32 -1.65 2.16
CA GLY A 53 -4.02 -2.94 2.31
C GLY A 53 -5.24 -3.09 1.41
N VAL A 54 -6.02 -2.02 1.22
CA VAL A 54 -7.22 -2.06 0.39
C VAL A 54 -6.90 -1.58 -1.02
N ARG A 55 -6.36 -0.37 -1.17
CA ARG A 55 -6.25 0.25 -2.49
C ARG A 55 -5.08 -0.27 -3.30
N ASP A 56 -3.87 -0.29 -2.73
CA ASP A 56 -2.70 -0.75 -3.49
C ASP A 56 -2.73 -2.27 -3.71
N PHE A 57 -3.11 -3.05 -2.70
CA PHE A 57 -3.12 -4.51 -2.82
C PHE A 57 -4.39 -5.13 -3.39
N CYS A 58 -5.58 -4.65 -3.02
CA CYS A 58 -6.83 -5.35 -3.36
C CYS A 58 -7.57 -4.80 -4.58
N ASP A 59 -7.32 -3.56 -5.02
CA ASP A 59 -7.94 -3.03 -6.23
C ASP A 59 -7.59 -3.90 -7.46
N VAL A 60 -8.60 -4.20 -8.28
CA VAL A 60 -8.48 -5.09 -9.46
C VAL A 60 -7.47 -4.56 -10.48
N GLN A 61 -7.38 -3.24 -10.63
CA GLN A 61 -6.45 -2.56 -11.53
C GLN A 61 -5.04 -2.35 -10.93
N ARG A 62 -4.77 -2.84 -9.71
CA ARG A 62 -3.48 -2.75 -9.03
C ARG A 62 -2.91 -4.16 -8.85
N TYR A 63 -2.52 -4.55 -7.63
CA TYR A 63 -1.94 -5.87 -7.41
C TYR A 63 -2.98 -7.00 -7.38
N ASN A 64 -4.26 -6.68 -7.15
CA ASN A 64 -5.38 -7.63 -7.17
C ASN A 64 -5.13 -8.93 -6.36
N VAL A 65 -4.51 -8.82 -5.18
CA VAL A 65 -4.12 -9.99 -4.36
C VAL A 65 -5.30 -10.63 -3.63
N LEU A 66 -6.48 -9.98 -3.66
CA LEU A 66 -7.66 -10.40 -2.91
C LEU A 66 -8.08 -11.84 -3.25
N GLU A 67 -7.98 -12.21 -4.52
CA GLU A 67 -8.31 -13.55 -4.99
C GLU A 67 -7.35 -14.62 -4.44
N VAL A 68 -6.05 -14.33 -4.46
CA VAL A 68 -5.02 -15.24 -3.94
C VAL A 68 -5.17 -15.44 -2.43
N VAL A 69 -5.41 -14.36 -1.70
CA VAL A 69 -5.65 -14.39 -0.25
C VAL A 69 -6.93 -15.17 0.06
N ARG A 70 -8.00 -14.96 -0.72
CA ARG A 70 -9.26 -15.72 -0.58
C ARG A 70 -9.05 -17.22 -0.72
N LEU A 71 -8.31 -17.66 -1.73
CA LEU A 71 -8.04 -19.08 -1.95
C LEU A 71 -7.25 -19.72 -0.79
N HIS A 72 -6.21 -19.05 -0.29
CA HIS A 72 -5.44 -19.54 0.87
C HIS A 72 -6.29 -19.62 2.14
N CYS A 73 -7.12 -18.62 2.40
CA CYS A 73 -8.06 -18.64 3.52
C CYS A 73 -9.04 -19.82 3.43
N LEU A 74 -9.55 -20.13 2.24
CA LEU A 74 -10.45 -21.28 2.03
C LEU A 74 -9.73 -22.62 2.27
N MET A 75 -8.50 -22.76 1.79
CA MET A 75 -7.69 -23.97 1.99
C MET A 75 -7.28 -24.21 3.45
N THR A 76 -7.30 -23.17 4.29
CA THR A 76 -6.97 -23.29 5.72
C THR A 76 -8.18 -23.74 6.57
N ILE A 77 -9.40 -23.60 6.05
CA ILE A 77 -10.65 -23.94 6.77
C ILE A 77 -11.10 -25.39 6.49
N ALA A 78 -10.64 -25.99 5.40
CA ALA A 78 -10.87 -27.39 5.04
C ALA A 78 -9.83 -28.31 5.70
#